data_AF-A0A0S3R1F7-F1
#
_entry.id   AF-A0A0S3R1F7-F1
#
_cell.length_a   1.000
_cell.length_b   1.000
_cell.length_c   1.000
_cell.angle_alpha   90.00
_cell.angle_beta   90.00
_cell.angle_gamma   90.00
#
_symmetry.space_group_name_H-M   'P 1'
#
loop_
_entity.id
_entity.type
_entity.pdbx_description
1 polymer ?
#
loop_
_entity_poly.entity_id
_entity_poly.type
_entity_poly.pdbx_seq_one_letter_code
_entity_poly.pdbx_strand_id
1 'polypeptide(L)'
;MLLGMVDDPRVVLIKLADRLHNMRTIHALPLQKAQAVAEETLIIWCSLASRLGLWALKAELEDLCFAVLQPQIFQKMRADLASMWSPTSRTGNLRRFSVKGNLIHLNENNSTSFYNGSLTFNGDVSMKDLLEAVVPFDILLDRRKRANYLNSIGSNLGTCTKPKVVQDAGLALASLVICEEALEREMIISASYVPGMEITLCSRLKSLYSLYSKMKRKDTSIDKVYDARALRVVVGDKNGTLHGSAVQCCYSLLDIVHRLWTPIDGEFDDYIINPKPSGYQSLHTAVQGPDSSPLEVQIRTQVLNYFAYAIELLVCILVLHILIYHVA
;
A
#
# COMPACT_ATOMS: atom_id res chain seq x y z
N MET A 1 27.99 -9.41 6.64
CA MET A 1 28.51 -10.75 6.32
C MET A 1 27.82 -11.36 5.09
N LEU A 2 26.49 -11.50 5.04
CA LEU A 2 25.80 -12.17 3.91
C LEU A 2 26.07 -11.60 2.51
N LEU A 3 26.14 -10.27 2.32
CA LEU A 3 26.38 -9.67 1.00
C LEU A 3 27.83 -9.82 0.49
N GLY A 4 28.79 -10.15 1.35
CA GLY A 4 30.20 -10.28 0.97
C GLY A 4 30.61 -11.70 0.55
N MET A 5 29.70 -12.68 0.65
CA MET A 5 29.96 -14.10 0.37
C MET A 5 29.21 -14.61 -0.86
N VAL A 6 28.35 -13.80 -1.46
CA VAL A 6 27.46 -14.23 -2.54
C VAL A 6 27.83 -13.49 -3.82
N ASP A 7 28.44 -14.19 -4.77
CA ASP A 7 28.84 -13.64 -6.07
C ASP A 7 27.65 -13.39 -7.01
N ASP A 8 26.50 -14.05 -6.76
CA ASP A 8 25.30 -13.93 -7.57
C ASP A 8 24.11 -13.34 -6.79
N PRO A 9 23.66 -12.11 -7.09
CA PRO A 9 22.57 -11.46 -6.38
C PRO A 9 21.24 -12.26 -6.45
N ARG A 10 21.06 -13.13 -7.46
CA ARG A 10 19.85 -13.96 -7.60
C ARG A 10 19.66 -14.92 -6.44
N VAL A 11 20.74 -15.41 -5.84
CA VAL A 11 20.67 -16.32 -4.67
C VAL A 11 19.97 -15.64 -3.49
N VAL A 12 20.26 -14.35 -3.29
CA VAL A 12 19.63 -13.55 -2.22
C VAL A 12 18.14 -13.35 -2.51
N LEU A 13 17.78 -13.09 -3.77
CA LEU A 13 16.39 -12.92 -4.19
C LEU A 13 15.58 -14.20 -4.04
N ILE A 14 16.15 -15.36 -4.40
CA ILE A 14 15.53 -16.68 -4.19
C ILE A 14 15.30 -16.93 -2.70
N LYS A 15 16.28 -16.65 -1.84
CA LYS A 15 16.14 -16.84 -0.39
C LYS A 15 15.12 -15.91 0.25
N LEU A 16 15.00 -14.68 -0.25
CA LEU A 16 13.93 -13.77 0.15
C LEU A 16 12.53 -14.28 -0.25
N ALA A 17 12.40 -14.84 -1.46
CA ALA A 17 11.15 -15.44 -1.92
C ALA A 17 10.76 -16.67 -1.09
N ASP A 18 11.72 -17.57 -0.81
CA ASP A 18 11.55 -18.71 0.09
C ASP A 18 11.10 -18.25 1.48
N ARG A 19 11.79 -17.26 2.07
CA ARG A 19 11.41 -16.70 3.37
C ARG A 19 10.00 -16.10 3.36
N LEU A 20 9.60 -15.40 2.31
CA LEU A 20 8.25 -14.88 2.18
C LEU A 20 7.21 -16.02 2.17
N HIS A 21 7.44 -17.08 1.39
CA HIS A 21 6.56 -18.23 1.37
C HIS A 21 6.43 -18.86 2.76
N ASN A 22 7.54 -19.06 3.45
CA ASN A 22 7.57 -19.61 4.82
C ASN A 22 6.79 -18.73 5.81
N MET A 23 6.86 -17.40 5.67
CA MET A 23 6.07 -16.48 6.52
C MET A 23 4.57 -16.53 6.21
N ARG A 24 4.16 -16.72 4.94
CA ARG A 24 2.74 -16.89 4.57
C ARG A 24 2.13 -18.18 5.13
N THR A 25 2.93 -19.23 5.26
CA THR A 25 2.49 -20.56 5.74
C THR A 25 2.91 -20.85 7.19
N ILE A 26 3.40 -19.84 7.92
CA ILE A 26 3.97 -20.00 9.26
C ILE A 26 2.99 -20.55 10.31
N HIS A 27 1.68 -20.41 10.06
CA HIS A 27 0.62 -20.95 10.91
C HIS A 27 0.65 -22.48 11.07
N ALA A 28 1.35 -23.20 10.18
CA ALA A 28 1.57 -24.64 10.30
C ALA A 28 2.62 -25.01 11.36
N LEU A 29 3.42 -24.05 11.84
CA LEU A 29 4.45 -24.27 12.85
C LEU A 29 3.90 -24.08 14.28
N PRO A 30 4.50 -24.74 15.29
CA PRO A 30 4.22 -24.43 16.69
C PRO A 30 4.53 -22.96 17.00
N LEU A 31 3.72 -22.34 17.88
CA LEU A 31 3.76 -20.89 18.15
C LEU A 31 5.16 -20.37 18.49
N GLN A 32 5.91 -21.08 19.35
CA GLN A 32 7.26 -20.67 19.75
C GLN A 32 8.21 -20.61 18.55
N LYS A 33 8.14 -21.60 17.65
CA LYS A 33 8.96 -21.64 16.43
C LYS A 33 8.51 -20.55 15.45
N ALA A 34 7.20 -20.34 15.32
CA ALA A 34 6.67 -19.26 14.50
C ALA A 34 7.15 -17.87 14.97
N GLN A 35 7.12 -17.62 16.28
CA GLN A 35 7.62 -16.38 16.88
C GLN A 35 9.13 -16.19 16.64
N ALA A 36 9.95 -17.22 16.88
CA ALA A 36 11.39 -17.14 16.63
C ALA A 36 11.71 -16.85 15.16
N VAL A 37 11.00 -17.50 14.22
CA VAL A 37 11.15 -17.26 12.78
C VAL A 37 10.69 -15.84 12.41
N ALA A 38 9.61 -15.33 13.01
CA ALA A 38 9.13 -13.98 12.77
C ALA A 38 10.11 -12.91 13.30
N GLU A 39 10.71 -13.11 14.48
CA GLU A 39 11.74 -12.22 15.03
C GLU A 39 12.98 -12.17 14.13
N GLU A 40 13.49 -13.33 13.70
CA GLU A 40 14.60 -13.43 12.75
C GLU A 40 14.26 -12.70 11.43
N THR A 41 13.06 -12.91 10.92
CA THR A 41 12.56 -12.28 9.68
C THR A 41 12.56 -10.77 9.80
N LEU A 42 12.05 -10.25 10.91
CA LEU A 42 11.96 -8.82 11.14
C LEU A 42 13.33 -8.15 11.25
N ILE A 43 14.30 -8.79 11.92
CA ILE A 43 15.63 -8.22 12.14
C ILE A 43 16.50 -8.36 10.90
N ILE A 44 16.57 -9.55 10.31
CA ILE A 44 17.53 -9.88 9.25
C ILE A 44 16.92 -9.63 7.87
N TRP A 45 15.78 -10.24 7.59
CA TRP A 45 15.23 -10.31 6.24
C TRP A 45 14.55 -9.01 5.81
N CYS A 46 13.81 -8.34 6.70
CA CYS A 46 13.26 -7.01 6.42
C CYS A 46 14.37 -5.96 6.22
N SER A 47 15.46 -6.04 7.01
CA SER A 47 16.65 -5.21 6.83
C SER A 47 17.34 -5.46 5.48
N LEU A 48 17.45 -6.72 5.08
CA LEU A 48 18.02 -7.11 3.79
C LEU A 48 17.17 -6.61 2.62
N ALA A 49 15.85 -6.83 2.66
CA ALA A 49 14.91 -6.33 1.67
C ALA A 49 14.98 -4.80 1.53
N SER A 50 15.12 -4.08 2.65
CA SER A 50 15.32 -2.62 2.68
C SER A 50 16.58 -2.19 1.95
N ARG A 51 17.71 -2.87 2.19
CA ARG A 51 19.01 -2.55 1.58
C ARG A 51 19.03 -2.82 0.07
N LEU A 52 18.27 -3.81 -0.38
CA LEU A 52 18.09 -4.14 -1.80
C LEU A 52 17.03 -3.27 -2.49
N GLY A 53 16.37 -2.36 -1.77
CA GLY A 53 15.31 -1.51 -2.33
C GLY A 53 13.98 -2.23 -2.58
N LEU A 54 13.81 -3.44 -2.06
CA LEU A 54 12.60 -4.27 -2.21
C LEU A 54 11.54 -3.88 -1.18
N TRP A 55 11.08 -2.62 -1.25
CA TRP A 55 10.20 -2.03 -0.24
C TRP A 55 8.83 -2.69 -0.15
N ALA A 56 8.27 -3.15 -1.27
CA ALA A 56 6.97 -3.82 -1.31
C ALA A 56 7.04 -5.18 -0.61
N LEU A 57 8.08 -5.97 -0.90
CA LEU A 57 8.37 -7.23 -0.22
C LEU A 57 8.62 -7.03 1.29
N LYS A 58 9.42 -6.02 1.65
CA LYS A 58 9.68 -5.65 3.05
C LYS A 58 8.37 -5.37 3.78
N ALA A 59 7.47 -4.59 3.18
CA ALA A 59 6.20 -4.23 3.79
C ALA A 59 5.34 -5.47 4.10
N GLU A 60 5.27 -6.44 3.17
CA GLU A 60 4.55 -7.69 3.40
C GLU A 60 5.20 -8.55 4.49
N LEU A 61 6.52 -8.73 4.46
CA LEU A 61 7.25 -9.47 5.50
C LEU A 61 7.05 -8.85 6.88
N GLU A 62 7.12 -7.52 6.98
CA GLU A 62 6.89 -6.79 8.22
C GLU A 62 5.48 -7.05 8.78
N ASP A 63 4.45 -7.01 7.94
CA ASP A 63 3.07 -7.24 8.38
C ASP A 63 2.79 -8.70 8.73
N LEU A 64 3.40 -9.66 8.04
CA LEU A 64 3.37 -11.07 8.43
C LEU A 64 4.03 -11.28 9.80
N CYS A 65 5.19 -10.66 10.04
CA CYS A 65 5.84 -10.72 11.35
C CYS A 65 4.96 -10.06 12.43
N PHE A 66 4.33 -8.93 12.11
CA PHE A 66 3.48 -8.19 13.05
C PHE A 66 2.22 -8.98 13.44
N ALA A 67 1.59 -9.66 12.47
CA ALA A 67 0.48 -10.57 12.72
C ALA A 67 0.84 -11.72 13.67
N VAL A 68 2.07 -12.25 13.60
CA VAL A 68 2.54 -13.35 14.46
C VAL A 68 2.98 -12.86 15.84
N LEU A 69 3.75 -11.77 15.90
CA LEU A 69 4.38 -11.30 17.13
C LEU A 69 3.43 -10.47 18.00
N GLN A 70 2.55 -9.68 17.38
CA GLN A 70 1.65 -8.75 18.07
C GLN A 70 0.22 -8.80 17.49
N PRO A 71 -0.45 -9.97 17.52
CA PRO A 71 -1.74 -10.20 16.85
C PRO A 71 -2.84 -9.22 17.27
N GLN A 72 -2.91 -8.91 18.57
CA GLN A 72 -3.92 -8.01 19.13
C GLN A 72 -3.75 -6.57 18.61
N ILE A 73 -2.51 -6.09 18.51
CA ILE A 73 -2.21 -4.74 18.02
C ILE A 73 -2.46 -4.68 16.50
N PHE A 74 -2.05 -5.72 15.77
CA PHE A 74 -2.33 -5.85 14.34
C PHE A 74 -3.83 -5.74 14.04
N GLN A 75 -4.66 -6.52 14.75
CA GLN A 75 -6.11 -6.52 14.58
C GLN A 75 -6.72 -5.15 14.90
N LYS A 76 -6.29 -4.54 16.02
CA LYS A 76 -6.75 -3.20 16.42
C LYS A 76 -6.43 -2.16 15.35
N MET A 77 -5.18 -2.11 14.90
CA MET A 77 -4.76 -1.13 13.89
C MET A 77 -5.47 -1.33 12.56
N ARG A 78 -5.73 -2.59 12.17
CA ARG A 78 -6.49 -2.89 10.96
C ARG A 78 -7.92 -2.35 11.06
N ALA A 79 -8.58 -2.56 12.19
CA ALA A 79 -9.92 -2.03 12.46
C ALA A 79 -9.94 -0.49 12.52
N ASP A 80 -8.96 0.13 13.17
CA ASP A 80 -8.84 1.59 13.28
C ASP A 80 -8.71 2.22 11.89
N LEU A 81 -7.87 1.65 11.01
CA LEU A 81 -7.72 2.11 9.62
C LEU A 81 -8.98 1.89 8.79
N ALA A 82 -9.65 0.74 8.93
CA ALA A 82 -10.89 0.48 8.22
C ALA A 82 -12.00 1.45 8.64
N SER A 83 -12.08 1.79 9.93
CA SER A 83 -13.00 2.81 10.43
C SER A 83 -12.69 4.19 9.82
N MET A 84 -11.41 4.57 9.80
CA MET A 84 -10.95 5.85 9.25
C MET A 84 -11.22 5.96 7.73
N TRP A 85 -11.03 4.87 7.00
CA TRP A 85 -11.17 4.83 5.53
C TRP A 85 -12.53 4.35 5.04
N SER A 86 -13.48 4.17 5.95
CA SER A 86 -14.84 3.81 5.59
C SER A 86 -15.53 4.99 4.90
N PRO A 87 -16.26 4.78 3.78
CA PRO A 87 -17.06 5.82 3.16
C PRO A 87 -18.09 6.32 4.17
N THR A 88 -17.87 7.49 4.76
CA THR A 88 -18.84 8.04 5.71
C THR A 88 -20.01 8.62 4.91
N SER A 89 -21.25 8.27 5.27
CA SER A 89 -22.49 8.86 4.71
C SER A 89 -22.66 10.37 5.00
N ARG A 90 -21.64 11.03 5.53
CA ARG A 90 -21.66 12.45 5.94
C ARG A 90 -21.14 13.43 4.89
N THR A 91 -20.93 13.01 3.65
CA THR A 91 -20.53 13.94 2.57
C THR A 91 -21.73 14.32 1.72
N GLY A 92 -22.50 15.31 2.21
CA GLY A 92 -23.38 16.08 1.34
C GLY A 92 -22.55 16.79 0.27
N ASN A 93 -23.02 16.72 -0.98
CA ASN A 93 -22.55 17.48 -2.15
C ASN A 93 -21.19 17.09 -2.77
N LEU A 94 -20.96 15.80 -3.04
CA LEU A 94 -20.13 15.43 -4.18
C LEU A 94 -21.00 15.46 -5.44
N ARG A 95 -20.66 16.33 -6.40
CA ARG A 95 -21.30 16.39 -7.72
C ARG A 95 -21.34 14.99 -8.32
N ARG A 96 -22.55 14.43 -8.37
CA ARG A 96 -23.01 13.25 -9.12
C ARG A 96 -21.95 12.63 -10.05
N PHE A 97 -21.03 11.83 -9.49
CA PHE A 97 -20.15 10.97 -10.27
C PHE A 97 -20.98 9.78 -10.75
N SER A 98 -21.53 9.89 -11.96
CA SER A 98 -22.15 8.75 -12.65
C SER A 98 -21.03 7.85 -13.18
N VAL A 99 -20.63 6.86 -12.37
CA VAL A 99 -19.74 5.78 -12.81
C VAL A 99 -20.62 4.68 -13.38
N LYS A 100 -20.70 4.61 -14.70
CA LYS A 100 -21.23 3.44 -15.41
C LYS A 100 -20.07 2.43 -15.53
N GLY A 101 -19.89 1.64 -14.48
CA GLY A 101 -18.95 0.54 -14.39
C GLY A 101 -19.31 -0.25 -13.13
N ASN A 102 -19.41 -1.57 -13.23
CA ASN A 102 -19.88 -2.49 -12.18
C ASN A 102 -19.02 -2.46 -10.90
N LEU A 103 -19.08 -1.36 -10.16
CA LEU A 103 -18.51 -1.18 -8.84
C LEU A 103 -19.65 -1.34 -7.83
N ILE A 104 -19.45 -2.27 -6.90
CA ILE A 104 -20.24 -2.60 -5.71
C ILE A 104 -21.33 -1.56 -5.41
N HIS A 105 -22.56 -1.84 -5.85
CA HIS A 105 -23.74 -1.17 -5.33
C HIS A 105 -23.90 -1.62 -3.87
N LEU A 106 -23.34 -0.87 -2.94
CA LEU A 106 -23.71 -0.96 -1.53
C LEU A 106 -25.20 -0.60 -1.48
N ASN A 107 -26.03 -1.62 -1.39
CA ASN A 107 -27.47 -1.49 -1.41
C ASN A 107 -27.90 -0.66 -0.19
N GLU A 108 -28.36 0.57 -0.41
CA GLU A 108 -28.78 1.57 0.59
C GLU A 108 -30.05 1.20 1.38
N ASN A 109 -30.46 -0.06 1.41
CA ASN A 109 -31.76 -0.46 1.98
C ASN A 109 -31.65 -1.27 3.28
N ASN A 110 -30.75 -0.91 4.19
CA ASN A 110 -30.83 -1.33 5.60
C ASN A 110 -30.36 -0.19 6.52
N SER A 111 -31.18 0.86 6.56
CA SER A 111 -31.11 1.93 7.55
C SER A 111 -31.56 1.41 8.92
N THR A 112 -30.68 0.72 9.65
CA THR A 112 -30.90 0.42 11.08
C THR A 112 -29.58 0.44 11.85
N SER A 113 -29.34 1.57 12.54
CA SER A 113 -28.66 1.70 13.83
C SER A 113 -27.44 0.79 14.11
N PHE A 114 -26.24 1.25 13.72
CA PHE A 114 -24.96 0.76 14.27
C PHE A 114 -24.25 1.82 15.13
N TYR A 115 -24.99 2.50 16.01
CA TYR A 115 -24.43 3.18 17.17
C TYR A 115 -25.15 2.66 18.41
N ASN A 116 -24.61 1.58 18.98
CA ASN A 116 -24.64 1.20 20.39
C ASN A 116 -24.16 -0.25 20.49
N GLY A 117 -22.97 -0.47 21.06
CA GLY A 117 -22.52 -1.84 21.30
C GLY A 117 -21.03 -1.95 21.58
N SER A 118 -20.69 -1.85 22.87
CA SER A 118 -19.68 -2.61 23.62
C SER A 118 -18.54 -3.26 22.83
N LEU A 119 -17.31 -3.00 23.29
CA LEU A 119 -16.12 -3.84 23.11
C LEU A 119 -16.47 -5.32 23.37
N THR A 120 -16.76 -6.07 22.30
CA THR A 120 -16.82 -7.54 22.35
C THR A 120 -15.69 -8.08 21.48
N PHE A 121 -14.56 -8.36 22.14
CA PHE A 121 -13.67 -9.43 21.69
C PHE A 121 -14.50 -10.71 21.71
N ASN A 122 -15.04 -11.17 20.58
CA ASN A 122 -15.62 -12.52 20.52
C ASN A 122 -15.71 -13.04 19.08
N GLY A 123 -14.93 -14.10 18.86
CA GLY A 123 -14.62 -14.75 17.60
C GLY A 123 -13.11 -15.00 17.63
N ASP A 124 -12.67 -16.20 18.03
CA ASP A 124 -11.25 -16.57 18.05
C ASP A 124 -10.66 -16.39 16.65
N VAL A 125 -10.01 -15.25 16.42
CA VAL A 125 -9.31 -14.97 15.16
C VAL A 125 -8.08 -15.85 15.14
N SER A 126 -8.03 -16.80 14.21
CA SER A 126 -6.90 -17.71 14.09
C SER A 126 -5.68 -16.98 13.53
N MET A 127 -4.48 -17.50 13.77
CA MET A 127 -3.26 -16.98 13.14
C MET A 127 -3.39 -16.95 11.60
N LYS A 128 -4.06 -17.95 11.02
CA LYS A 128 -4.31 -18.02 9.58
C LYS A 128 -5.13 -16.82 9.09
N ASP A 129 -6.14 -16.41 9.84
CA ASP A 129 -7.00 -15.26 9.51
C ASP A 129 -6.22 -13.94 9.56
N LEU A 130 -5.32 -13.79 10.53
CA LEU A 130 -4.45 -12.61 10.63
C LEU A 130 -3.46 -12.54 9.47
N LEU A 131 -2.88 -13.68 9.07
CA LEU A 131 -1.99 -13.76 7.91
C LEU A 131 -2.73 -13.50 6.60
N GLU A 132 -3.98 -13.97 6.45
CA GLU A 132 -4.82 -13.65 5.27
C GLU A 132 -5.17 -12.16 5.18
N ALA A 133 -5.23 -11.46 6.32
CA ALA A 133 -5.45 -10.02 6.38
C ALA A 133 -4.19 -9.17 6.09
N VAL A 134 -3.04 -9.79 5.82
CA VAL A 134 -1.86 -9.11 5.28
C VAL A 134 -2.04 -8.96 3.78
N VAL A 135 -1.94 -7.73 3.27
CA VAL A 135 -2.11 -7.44 1.84
C VAL A 135 -0.84 -7.85 1.09
N PRO A 136 -0.91 -8.83 0.16
CA PRO A 136 0.24 -9.24 -0.63
C PRO A 136 0.78 -8.10 -1.48
N PHE A 137 2.10 -7.99 -1.60
CA PHE A 137 2.71 -6.86 -2.30
C PHE A 137 2.38 -6.86 -3.80
N ASP A 138 2.16 -8.02 -4.41
CA ASP A 138 1.84 -8.14 -5.84
C ASP A 138 0.43 -7.65 -6.16
N ILE A 139 -0.50 -7.69 -5.19
CA ILE A 139 -1.82 -7.05 -5.29
C ILE A 139 -1.70 -5.52 -5.29
N LEU A 140 -0.74 -4.95 -4.57
CA LEU A 140 -0.48 -3.50 -4.62
C LEU A 140 0.13 -3.08 -5.96
N LEU A 141 1.01 -3.90 -6.52
CA LEU A 141 1.71 -3.60 -7.78
C LEU A 141 0.85 -3.81 -9.04
N ASP A 142 -0.02 -4.81 -9.05
CA ASP A 142 -0.81 -5.18 -10.24
C ASP A 142 -2.29 -4.82 -10.07
N ARG A 143 -2.75 -3.86 -10.88
CA ARG A 143 -4.16 -3.39 -10.90
C ARG A 143 -5.16 -4.51 -11.21
N ARG A 144 -4.81 -5.47 -12.09
CA ARG A 144 -5.70 -6.59 -12.44
C ARG A 144 -5.84 -7.55 -11.28
N LYS A 145 -4.71 -7.91 -10.65
CA LYS A 145 -4.73 -8.75 -9.43
C LYS A 145 -5.52 -8.08 -8.30
N ARG A 146 -5.38 -6.77 -8.15
CA ARG A 146 -6.14 -5.96 -7.18
C ARG A 146 -7.64 -6.03 -7.41
N ALA A 147 -8.09 -5.83 -8.65
CA ALA A 147 -9.51 -5.93 -8.99
C ALA A 147 -10.07 -7.34 -8.70
N ASN A 148 -9.33 -8.39 -9.09
CA ASN A 148 -9.73 -9.77 -8.82
C ASN A 148 -9.81 -10.06 -7.31
N TYR A 149 -8.85 -9.56 -6.53
CA TYR A 149 -8.83 -9.72 -5.08
C TYR A 149 -10.03 -9.02 -4.42
N LEU A 150 -10.30 -7.77 -4.78
CA LEU A 150 -11.47 -7.03 -4.27
C LEU A 150 -12.79 -7.70 -4.66
N ASN A 151 -12.90 -8.19 -5.90
CA ASN A 151 -14.07 -8.95 -6.34
C ASN A 151 -14.24 -10.23 -5.53
N SER A 152 -13.16 -10.96 -5.20
CA SER A 152 -13.22 -12.16 -4.35
C SER A 152 -13.68 -11.86 -2.92
N ILE A 153 -13.38 -10.67 -2.40
CA ILE A 153 -13.88 -10.22 -1.09
C ILE A 153 -15.35 -9.83 -1.21
N GLY A 154 -15.73 -9.10 -2.26
CA GLY A 154 -17.07 -8.57 -2.47
C GLY A 154 -18.11 -9.60 -2.94
N SER A 155 -17.75 -10.62 -3.72
CA SER A 155 -18.68 -11.66 -4.19
C SER A 155 -19.16 -12.59 -3.08
N ASN A 156 -18.46 -12.61 -1.95
CA ASN A 156 -18.82 -13.39 -0.76
C ASN A 156 -19.78 -12.66 0.20
N LEU A 157 -20.29 -11.48 -0.18
CA LEU A 157 -21.24 -10.71 0.64
C LEU A 157 -22.65 -11.34 0.71
N GLY A 158 -22.93 -12.36 -0.11
CA GLY A 158 -24.17 -13.15 -0.03
C GLY A 158 -24.14 -14.31 0.98
N THR A 159 -22.94 -14.73 1.42
CA THR A 159 -22.71 -15.79 2.41
C THR A 159 -21.48 -15.43 3.26
N CYS A 160 -21.69 -14.65 4.33
CA CYS A 160 -20.64 -14.15 5.20
C CYS A 160 -19.77 -15.29 5.77
N THR A 161 -18.52 -15.40 5.31
CA THR A 161 -17.56 -16.43 5.78
C THR A 161 -16.16 -15.90 6.08
N LYS A 162 -15.78 -14.68 5.64
CA LYS A 162 -14.44 -14.14 5.93
C LYS A 162 -14.39 -13.38 7.27
N PRO A 163 -13.36 -13.57 8.10
CA PRO A 163 -13.17 -12.84 9.35
C PRO A 163 -13.12 -11.32 9.14
N LYS A 164 -13.60 -10.55 10.14
CA LYS A 164 -13.64 -9.07 10.10
C LYS A 164 -12.29 -8.45 9.71
N VAL A 165 -11.19 -8.96 10.26
CA VAL A 165 -9.83 -8.44 10.00
C VAL A 165 -9.45 -8.53 8.51
N VAL A 166 -9.95 -9.53 7.78
CA VAL A 166 -9.74 -9.69 6.33
C VAL A 166 -10.62 -8.72 5.54
N GLN A 167 -11.87 -8.51 5.99
CA GLN A 167 -12.77 -7.52 5.40
C GLN A 167 -12.21 -6.09 5.54
N ASP A 168 -11.69 -5.77 6.72
CA ASP A 168 -11.03 -4.49 7.02
C ASP A 168 -9.80 -4.24 6.11
N ALA A 169 -9.07 -5.29 5.75
CA ALA A 169 -7.97 -5.20 4.77
C ALA A 169 -8.49 -4.89 3.34
N GLY A 170 -9.62 -5.50 2.96
CA GLY A 170 -10.32 -5.18 1.71
C GLY A 170 -10.80 -3.72 1.65
N LEU A 171 -11.34 -3.19 2.75
CA LEU A 171 -11.76 -1.78 2.84
C LEU A 171 -10.58 -0.81 2.66
N ALA A 172 -9.45 -1.09 3.29
CA ALA A 172 -8.24 -0.30 3.12
C ALA A 172 -7.78 -0.26 1.65
N LEU A 173 -7.83 -1.40 0.97
CA LEU A 173 -7.46 -1.49 -0.44
C LEU A 173 -8.48 -0.78 -1.35
N ALA A 174 -9.77 -0.89 -1.06
CA ALA A 174 -10.82 -0.21 -1.81
C ALA A 174 -10.71 1.32 -1.71
N SER A 175 -10.45 1.84 -0.50
CA SER A 175 -10.22 3.28 -0.27
C SER A 175 -9.04 3.80 -1.10
N LEU A 176 -7.96 3.03 -1.20
CA LEU A 176 -6.78 3.36 -2.01
C LEU A 176 -7.10 3.40 -3.51
N VAL A 177 -7.91 2.45 -4.00
CA VAL A 177 -8.38 2.41 -5.40
C VAL A 177 -9.25 3.63 -5.73
N ILE A 178 -10.15 4.03 -4.83
CA ILE A 178 -10.98 5.23 -5.02
C ILE A 178 -10.10 6.48 -5.18
N CYS A 179 -9.07 6.62 -4.35
CA CYS A 179 -8.12 7.75 -4.46
C CYS A 179 -7.35 7.70 -5.78
N GLU A 180 -6.86 6.52 -6.18
CA GLU A 180 -6.11 6.30 -7.42
C GLU A 180 -6.95 6.68 -8.66
N GLU A 181 -8.19 6.18 -8.74
CA GLU A 181 -9.10 6.49 -9.85
C GLU A 181 -9.48 7.97 -9.92
N ALA A 182 -9.70 8.63 -8.78
CA ALA A 182 -10.05 10.04 -8.73
C ALA A 182 -8.93 10.91 -9.33
N LEU A 183 -7.67 10.65 -8.92
CA LEU A 183 -6.53 11.39 -9.45
C LEU A 183 -6.27 11.06 -10.93
N GLU A 184 -6.37 9.79 -11.32
CA GLU A 184 -6.18 9.36 -12.71
C GLU A 184 -7.16 10.05 -13.67
N ARG A 185 -8.44 10.19 -13.28
CA ARG A 185 -9.44 10.89 -14.09
C ARG A 185 -9.08 12.37 -14.30
N GLU A 186 -8.69 13.08 -13.26
CA GLU A 186 -8.28 14.49 -13.36
C GLU A 186 -7.01 14.66 -14.18
N MET A 187 -6.07 13.72 -14.09
CA MET A 187 -4.87 13.69 -14.91
C MET A 187 -5.21 13.51 -16.39
N ILE A 188 -6.14 12.62 -16.74
CA ILE A 188 -6.57 12.42 -18.14
C ILE A 188 -7.21 13.69 -18.71
N ILE A 189 -7.99 14.42 -17.89
CA ILE A 189 -8.66 15.66 -18.32
C ILE A 189 -7.65 16.81 -18.47
N SER A 190 -6.67 16.89 -17.57
CA SER A 190 -5.77 18.05 -17.45
C SER A 190 -4.41 17.86 -18.13
N ALA A 191 -4.01 16.63 -18.48
CA ALA A 191 -2.70 16.36 -19.05
C ALA A 191 -2.55 17.02 -20.42
N SER A 192 -1.67 18.01 -20.48
CA SER A 192 -1.19 18.57 -21.74
C SER A 192 -0.31 17.53 -22.44
N TYR A 193 -0.60 17.25 -23.71
CA TYR A 193 0.15 16.27 -24.50
C TYR A 193 1.57 16.78 -24.78
N VAL A 194 2.53 16.33 -23.97
CA VAL A 194 3.96 16.45 -24.30
C VAL A 194 4.37 15.14 -24.98
N PRO A 195 4.71 15.14 -26.28
CA PRO A 195 5.09 13.93 -26.98
C PRO A 195 6.27 13.23 -26.29
N GLY A 196 6.11 11.93 -26.01
CA GLY A 196 7.14 11.13 -25.35
C GLY A 196 7.21 11.24 -23.82
N MET A 197 6.36 12.06 -23.20
CA MET A 197 6.20 12.12 -21.73
C MET A 197 5.24 11.03 -21.26
N GLU A 198 5.73 10.13 -20.41
CA GLU A 198 4.95 9.10 -19.73
C GLU A 198 4.65 9.55 -18.30
N ILE A 199 3.41 9.33 -17.86
CA ILE A 199 3.00 9.57 -16.49
C ILE A 199 2.48 8.26 -15.91
N THR A 200 3.11 7.81 -14.83
CA THR A 200 2.76 6.58 -14.13
C THR A 200 2.22 6.91 -12.74
N LEU A 201 0.99 6.52 -12.45
CA LEU A 201 0.38 6.59 -11.13
C LEU A 201 0.45 5.21 -10.46
N CYS A 202 0.96 5.17 -9.24
CA CYS A 202 0.99 3.96 -8.42
C CYS A 202 0.47 4.27 -7.02
N SER A 203 -0.31 3.34 -6.47
CA SER A 203 -0.72 3.39 -5.08
C SER A 203 0.32 2.76 -4.15
N ARG A 204 0.42 3.28 -2.92
CA ARG A 204 1.32 2.79 -1.88
C ARG A 204 0.57 2.72 -0.56
N LEU A 205 0.56 1.53 0.04
CA LEU A 205 0.09 1.33 1.41
C LEU A 205 1.30 1.11 2.32
N LYS A 206 1.35 1.80 3.46
CA LYS A 206 2.38 1.55 4.47
C LYS A 206 2.05 0.25 5.21
N SER A 207 3.05 -0.57 5.51
CA SER A 207 2.86 -1.73 6.38
C SER A 207 2.34 -1.28 7.75
N LEU A 208 1.43 -2.04 8.32
CA LEU A 208 0.92 -1.83 9.69
C LEU A 208 2.06 -1.81 10.71
N TYR A 209 3.08 -2.66 10.55
CA TYR A 209 4.25 -2.65 11.42
C TYR A 209 5.03 -1.33 11.34
N SER A 210 5.28 -0.81 10.12
CA SER A 210 5.98 0.48 9.95
C SER A 210 5.13 1.65 10.44
N LEU A 211 3.80 1.55 10.30
CA LEU A 211 2.85 2.51 10.87
C LEU A 211 2.95 2.51 12.41
N TYR A 212 2.84 1.33 13.03
CA TYR A 212 2.98 1.14 14.48
C TYR A 212 4.31 1.69 15.00
N SER A 213 5.40 1.33 14.32
CA SER A 213 6.75 1.79 14.67
C SER A 213 6.88 3.32 14.53
N LYS A 214 6.19 3.93 13.55
CA LYS A 214 6.17 5.39 13.37
C LYS A 214 5.37 6.07 14.48
N MET A 215 4.21 5.52 14.83
CA MET A 215 3.38 5.99 15.94
C MET A 215 4.15 5.98 17.26
N LYS A 216 4.78 4.84 17.59
CA LYS A 216 5.55 4.69 18.84
C LYS A 216 6.74 5.64 18.93
N ARG A 217 7.46 5.86 17.83
CA ARG A 217 8.66 6.74 17.82
C ARG A 217 8.32 8.22 17.89
N LYS A 218 7.20 8.64 17.29
CA LYS A 218 6.76 10.04 17.24
C LYS A 218 5.72 10.39 18.31
N ASP A 219 5.32 9.42 19.12
CA ASP A 219 4.22 9.53 20.08
C ASP A 219 2.96 10.18 19.47
N THR A 220 2.51 9.59 18.36
CA THR A 220 1.41 10.14 17.56
C THR A 220 0.32 9.11 17.34
N SER A 221 -0.93 9.58 17.27
CA SER A 221 -2.09 8.78 16.93
C SER A 221 -2.14 8.46 15.42
N ILE A 222 -2.94 7.47 15.05
CA ILE A 222 -2.99 6.91 13.68
C ILE A 222 -3.51 7.93 12.65
N ASP A 223 -4.41 8.82 13.06
CA ASP A 223 -4.99 9.91 12.25
C ASP A 223 -3.98 11.00 11.90
N LYS A 224 -2.85 11.04 12.60
CA LYS A 224 -1.73 11.97 12.34
C LYS A 224 -0.60 11.33 11.55
N VAL A 225 -0.78 10.10 11.06
CA VAL A 225 0.18 9.44 10.19
C VAL A 225 -0.30 9.51 8.74
N TYR A 226 0.01 10.63 8.09
CA TYR A 226 -0.53 10.95 6.76
C TYR A 226 -0.01 10.05 5.63
N ASP A 227 1.17 9.45 5.81
CA ASP A 227 1.77 8.49 4.86
C ASP A 227 1.27 7.04 5.07
N ALA A 228 0.20 6.82 5.84
CA ALA A 228 -0.41 5.50 6.01
C ALA A 228 -0.94 4.95 4.67
N ARG A 229 -1.59 5.82 3.89
CA ARG A 229 -1.95 5.60 2.48
C ARG A 229 -1.36 6.72 1.63
N ALA A 230 -0.84 6.36 0.47
CA ALA A 230 -0.21 7.33 -0.41
C ALA A 230 -0.43 7.02 -1.89
N LEU A 231 -0.44 8.06 -2.71
CA LEU A 231 -0.33 7.98 -4.16
C LEU A 231 1.04 8.46 -4.59
N ARG A 232 1.58 7.83 -5.63
CA ARG A 232 2.85 8.18 -6.22
C ARG A 232 2.68 8.42 -7.70
N VAL A 233 3.04 9.61 -8.15
CA VAL A 233 3.06 9.98 -9.56
C VAL A 233 4.50 10.11 -10.00
N VAL A 234 4.85 9.39 -11.07
CA VAL A 234 6.15 9.43 -11.71
C VAL A 234 5.98 9.99 -13.13
N VAL A 235 6.71 11.04 -13.44
CA VAL A 235 6.63 11.77 -14.71
C VAL A 235 7.96 11.70 -15.43
N GLY A 236 8.02 11.30 -16.69
CA GLY A 236 9.25 11.44 -17.45
C GLY A 236 9.22 10.77 -18.80
N ASP A 237 10.37 10.79 -19.46
CA ASP A 237 10.60 10.08 -20.70
C ASP A 237 11.60 8.94 -20.48
N LYS A 238 11.61 7.99 -21.43
CA LYS A 238 12.48 6.80 -21.36
C LYS A 238 13.97 7.13 -21.32
N ASN A 239 14.37 8.29 -21.85
CA ASN A 239 15.77 8.67 -22.03
C ASN A 239 16.21 9.79 -21.07
N GLY A 240 15.31 10.31 -20.23
CA GLY A 240 15.55 11.45 -19.34
C GLY A 240 15.80 12.79 -20.05
N THR A 241 15.54 12.90 -21.36
CA THR A 241 15.81 14.10 -22.15
C THR A 241 14.84 15.23 -21.86
N LEU A 242 13.66 14.92 -21.32
CA LEU A 242 12.60 15.88 -21.04
C LEU A 242 12.55 16.29 -19.56
N HIS A 243 13.68 16.23 -18.84
CA HIS A 243 13.71 16.48 -17.40
C HIS A 243 13.08 17.84 -17.01
N GLY A 244 13.41 18.93 -17.70
CA GLY A 244 12.85 20.25 -17.42
C GLY A 244 11.32 20.30 -17.55
N SER A 245 10.78 19.73 -18.64
CA SER A 245 9.33 19.61 -18.85
C SER A 245 8.67 18.67 -17.84
N ALA A 246 9.37 17.61 -17.41
CA ALA A 246 8.87 16.69 -16.39
C ALA A 246 8.76 17.39 -15.03
N VAL A 247 9.72 18.24 -14.67
CA VAL A 247 9.66 19.07 -13.45
C VAL A 247 8.47 20.03 -13.50
N GLN A 248 8.26 20.73 -14.63
CA GLN A 248 7.09 21.60 -14.80
C GLN A 248 5.78 20.82 -14.63
N CYS A 249 5.69 19.64 -15.23
CA CYS A 249 4.55 18.75 -15.09
C CYS A 249 4.34 18.29 -13.63
N CYS A 250 5.40 18.10 -12.84
CA CYS A 250 5.26 17.80 -11.41
C CYS A 250 4.50 18.90 -10.64
N TYR A 251 4.80 20.17 -10.91
CA TYR A 251 4.09 21.29 -10.29
C TYR A 251 2.66 21.43 -10.82
N SER A 252 2.43 21.22 -12.12
CA SER A 252 1.05 21.18 -12.65
C SER A 252 0.21 20.06 -12.03
N LEU A 253 0.83 18.90 -11.75
CA LEU A 253 0.17 17.80 -11.04
C LEU A 253 -0.11 18.14 -9.58
N LEU A 254 0.79 18.87 -8.91
CA LEU A 254 0.55 19.38 -7.57
C LEU A 254 -0.70 20.27 -7.53
N ASP A 255 -0.84 21.18 -8.50
CA ASP A 255 -2.02 22.05 -8.62
C ASP A 255 -3.31 21.25 -8.84
N ILE A 256 -3.26 20.16 -9.61
CA ILE A 256 -4.40 19.26 -9.81
C ILE A 256 -4.78 18.58 -8.48
N VAL A 257 -3.77 18.06 -7.76
CA VAL A 257 -3.98 17.40 -6.46
C VAL A 257 -4.62 18.36 -5.45
N HIS A 258 -4.12 19.60 -5.34
CA HIS A 258 -4.65 20.61 -4.41
C HIS A 258 -6.02 21.17 -4.82
N ARG A 259 -6.42 21.02 -6.09
CA ARG A 259 -7.77 21.34 -6.57
C ARG A 259 -8.76 20.21 -6.29
N LEU A 260 -8.29 18.96 -6.36
CA LEU A 260 -9.09 17.77 -6.09
C LEU A 260 -9.32 17.56 -4.59
N TRP A 261 -8.30 17.83 -3.77
CA TRP A 261 -8.31 17.57 -2.33
C TRP A 261 -7.69 18.74 -1.55
N THR A 262 -8.29 19.06 -0.41
CA THR A 262 -7.83 20.15 0.47
C THR A 262 -6.46 19.82 1.06
N PRO A 263 -5.42 20.65 0.86
CA PRO A 263 -4.12 20.47 1.49
C PRO A 263 -4.19 20.52 3.02
N ILE A 264 -3.34 19.75 3.69
CA ILE A 264 -3.14 19.84 5.14
C ILE A 264 -2.02 20.86 5.39
N ASP A 265 -2.31 21.88 6.20
CA ASP A 265 -1.37 22.96 6.49
C ASP A 265 -0.06 22.43 7.10
N GLY A 266 1.07 22.93 6.59
CA GLY A 266 2.40 22.56 7.06
C GLY A 266 2.92 21.20 6.57
N GLU A 267 2.14 20.47 5.77
CA GLU A 267 2.49 19.13 5.28
C GLU A 267 2.81 19.13 3.77
N PHE A 268 3.55 20.14 3.33
CA PHE A 268 4.10 20.24 1.98
C PHE A 268 5.62 20.37 2.05
N ASP A 269 6.32 19.44 1.38
CA ASP A 269 7.77 19.46 1.24
C ASP A 269 8.17 19.47 -0.24
N ASP A 270 8.92 20.49 -0.65
CA ASP A 270 9.55 20.56 -1.97
C ASP A 270 11.00 20.05 -1.92
N TYR A 271 11.17 18.74 -2.14
CA TYR A 271 12.49 18.13 -2.28
C TYR A 271 13.07 18.22 -3.71
N ILE A 272 12.37 18.82 -4.68
CA ILE A 272 12.96 19.12 -5.98
C ILE A 272 13.94 20.28 -5.80
N ILE A 273 13.50 21.35 -5.13
CA ILE A 273 14.32 22.51 -4.79
C ILE A 273 15.30 22.19 -3.65
N ASN A 274 14.84 21.47 -2.62
CA ASN A 274 15.65 21.13 -1.44
C ASN A 274 15.88 19.61 -1.34
N PRO A 275 16.75 19.01 -2.19
CA PRO A 275 17.00 17.58 -2.17
C PRO A 275 17.49 17.09 -0.80
N LYS A 276 17.09 15.87 -0.41
CA LYS A 276 17.65 15.23 0.79
C LYS A 276 19.14 14.97 0.60
N PRO A 277 19.93 14.80 1.69
CA PRO A 277 21.35 14.46 1.59
C PRO A 277 21.66 13.20 0.75
N SER A 278 20.68 12.31 0.60
CA SER A 278 20.79 11.12 -0.26
C SER A 278 20.64 11.42 -1.76
N GLY A 279 20.43 12.67 -2.17
CA GLY A 279 20.04 13.06 -3.53
C GLY A 279 18.57 12.78 -3.87
N TYR A 280 17.73 12.46 -2.88
CA TYR A 280 16.32 12.18 -3.12
C TYR A 280 15.55 13.46 -3.45
N GLN A 281 14.84 13.45 -4.59
CA GLN A 281 13.99 14.55 -5.08
C GLN A 281 12.56 14.07 -5.34
N SER A 282 11.58 14.84 -4.88
CA SER A 282 10.13 14.62 -5.03
C SER A 282 9.38 15.80 -4.41
N LEU A 283 8.18 16.11 -4.90
CA LEU A 283 7.19 16.91 -4.17
C LEU A 283 6.38 15.98 -3.27
N HIS A 284 6.31 16.27 -1.96
CA HIS A 284 5.44 15.55 -1.02
C HIS A 284 4.37 16.51 -0.52
N THR A 285 3.12 16.06 -0.52
CA THR A 285 2.02 16.83 0.06
C THR A 285 1.03 15.90 0.76
N ALA A 286 0.57 16.26 1.95
CA ALA A 286 -0.57 15.62 2.58
C ALA A 286 -1.86 16.41 2.30
N VAL A 287 -2.93 15.70 1.95
CA VAL A 287 -4.24 16.25 1.63
C VAL A 287 -5.35 15.50 2.36
N GLN A 288 -6.54 16.10 2.48
CA GLN A 288 -7.76 15.42 2.90
C GLN A 288 -8.37 14.69 1.71
N GLY A 289 -8.30 13.36 1.73
CA GLY A 289 -8.82 12.50 0.67
C GLY A 289 -10.35 12.52 0.55
N PRO A 290 -10.92 11.73 -0.38
CA PRO A 290 -12.37 11.73 -0.67
C PRO A 290 -13.27 11.40 0.52
N ASP A 291 -12.75 10.62 1.47
CA ASP A 291 -13.37 10.18 2.71
C ASP A 291 -13.00 11.08 3.92
N SER A 292 -12.46 12.28 3.67
CA SER A 292 -11.94 13.22 4.68
C SER A 292 -10.75 12.70 5.50
N SER A 293 -10.23 11.53 5.16
CA SER A 293 -9.05 10.96 5.82
C SER A 293 -7.76 11.46 5.17
N PRO A 294 -6.63 11.49 5.89
CA PRO A 294 -5.36 11.93 5.31
C PRO A 294 -4.89 11.04 4.17
N LEU A 295 -4.33 11.65 3.12
CA LEU A 295 -3.73 10.99 1.98
C LEU A 295 -2.42 11.73 1.63
N GLU A 296 -1.31 11.01 1.56
CA GLU A 296 -0.04 11.57 1.06
C GLU A 296 0.04 11.41 -0.47
N VAL A 297 0.49 12.43 -1.18
CA VAL A 297 0.80 12.36 -2.61
C VAL A 297 2.26 12.70 -2.83
N GLN A 298 2.98 11.81 -3.54
CA GLN A 298 4.39 11.95 -3.88
C GLN A 298 4.53 12.08 -5.39
N ILE A 299 5.02 13.23 -5.87
CA ILE A 299 5.19 13.52 -7.30
C ILE A 299 6.69 13.64 -7.60
N ARG A 300 7.19 12.95 -8.63
CA ARG A 300 8.63 12.94 -8.97
C ARG A 300 8.87 12.61 -10.43
N THR A 301 10.10 12.85 -10.92
CA THR A 301 10.47 12.54 -12.30
C THR A 301 11.00 11.09 -12.50
N GLN A 302 10.96 10.54 -13.70
CA GLN A 302 11.38 9.15 -14.02
C GLN A 302 12.89 8.90 -13.87
N VAL A 303 13.73 9.90 -14.14
CA VAL A 303 15.19 9.87 -13.86
C VAL A 303 15.47 9.53 -12.38
N LEU A 304 14.51 9.78 -11.49
CA LEU A 304 14.59 9.56 -10.04
C LEU A 304 14.06 8.18 -9.62
N ASN A 305 13.96 7.21 -10.54
CA ASN A 305 13.32 5.92 -10.28
C ASN A 305 14.16 4.70 -10.70
N TYR A 306 15.44 4.65 -10.29
CA TYR A 306 16.29 3.46 -10.41
C TYR A 306 15.69 2.19 -9.75
N PHE A 307 14.74 2.34 -8.83
CA PHE A 307 14.14 1.22 -8.07
C PHE A 307 13.07 0.42 -8.83
N ALA A 308 12.54 0.92 -9.95
CA ALA A 308 11.54 0.19 -10.73
C ALA A 308 12.10 -1.14 -11.30
N TYR A 309 13.36 -1.13 -11.72
CA TYR A 309 14.06 -2.29 -12.29
C TYR A 309 14.26 -3.44 -11.29
N ALA A 310 14.44 -3.14 -10.00
CA ALA A 310 14.62 -4.17 -8.97
C ALA A 310 13.32 -4.97 -8.71
N ILE A 311 12.17 -4.34 -8.87
CA ILE A 311 10.85 -4.97 -8.70
C ILE A 311 10.54 -5.87 -9.90
N GLU A 312 10.80 -5.42 -11.13
CA GLU A 312 10.65 -6.25 -12.33
C GLU A 312 11.53 -7.50 -12.27
N LEU A 313 12.78 -7.37 -11.83
CA LEU A 313 13.67 -8.52 -11.65
C LEU A 313 13.13 -9.51 -10.59
N LEU A 314 12.59 -9.00 -9.48
CA LEU A 314 12.02 -9.83 -8.42
C LEU A 314 10.75 -10.55 -8.89
N VAL A 315 9.88 -9.87 -9.64
CA VAL A 315 8.67 -10.47 -10.23
C VAL A 315 9.04 -11.56 -11.22
N CYS A 316 10.03 -11.34 -12.08
CA CYS A 316 10.53 -12.38 -12.99
C CYS A 316 11.08 -13.61 -12.24
N ILE A 317 11.80 -13.40 -11.12
CA ILE A 317 12.37 -14.50 -10.32
C ILE A 317 11.29 -15.25 -9.53
N LEU A 318 10.30 -14.54 -8.97
CA LEU A 318 9.16 -15.16 -8.30
C LEU A 318 8.29 -15.97 -9.26
N VAL A 319 8.06 -15.46 -10.48
CA VAL A 319 7.36 -16.20 -11.54
C VAL A 319 8.15 -17.46 -11.92
N LEU A 320 9.47 -17.37 -12.05
CA LEU A 320 10.32 -18.56 -12.29
C LEU A 320 10.23 -19.56 -11.13
N HIS A 321 10.27 -19.10 -9.89
CA HIS A 321 10.25 -19.99 -8.72
C HIS A 321 8.87 -20.65 -8.55
N ILE A 322 7.78 -19.93 -8.79
CA ILE A 322 6.43 -20.51 -8.80
C ILE A 322 6.31 -21.55 -9.92
N LEU A 323 6.82 -21.27 -11.12
CA LEU A 323 6.81 -22.22 -12.24
C LEU A 323 7.67 -23.47 -11.96
N ILE A 324 8.77 -23.35 -11.23
CA ILE A 324 9.66 -24.47 -10.89
C ILE A 324 9.06 -25.35 -9.78
N TYR A 325 8.37 -24.77 -8.80
CA TYR A 325 7.85 -25.50 -7.62
C TYR A 325 6.36 -25.87 -7.70
N HIS A 326 5.65 -25.52 -8.76
CA HIS A 326 4.31 -26.06 -9.07
C HIS A 326 4.30 -27.10 -10.19
N VAL A 327 5.47 -27.51 -10.70
CA VAL A 327 5.62 -28.57 -11.73
C VAL A 327 6.37 -29.81 -11.19
N ALA A 328 6.65 -29.87 -9.88
CA ALA A 328 7.29 -31.03 -9.24
C ALA A 328 6.42 -31.57 -8.11
#